data_AF-A0A6G1IEL5-F1
#
_entry.id   AF-A0A6G1IEL5-F1
#
_cell.length_a   1.000
_cell.length_b   1.000
_cell.length_c   1.000
_cell.angle_alpha   90.00
_cell.angle_beta   90.00
_cell.angle_gamma   90.00
#
_symmetry.space_group_name_H-M   'P 1'
#
loop_
_entity.id
_entity.type
_entity.pdbx_description
1 polymer ?
#
loop_
_entity_poly.entity_id
_entity_poly.type
_entity_poly.pdbx_seq_one_letter_code
_entity_poly.pdbx_strand_id
1 'polypeptide(L)'
;MRASFKSIRFGIMVGIGGGVTGAEDIRLGDVVVSQPQATHGGVVQYDSGKETPSGFQRTGSLDSPPRILLSAVTKVRANELRGRSTLSRHLSSLDCNTRFSREKAGPEILFHADYDHIRGHTCDSCDPSRRSNREPRGRKEDVAVHYGTIASGNKVMRRS
;
A
#
# COMPACT_ATOMS: atom_id res chain seq x y z
N MET A 1 4.98 11.67 23.21
CA MET A 1 4.73 10.21 23.32
C MET A 1 5.72 9.50 24.23
N ARG A 2 7.02 9.37 23.90
CA ARG A 2 8.02 8.69 24.77
C ARG A 2 8.30 9.40 26.11
N ALA A 3 8.03 10.70 26.19
CA ALA A 3 8.14 11.45 27.44
C ALA A 3 7.05 11.06 28.46
N SER A 4 5.81 10.84 27.98
CA SER A 4 4.62 10.59 28.80
C SER A 4 4.30 9.10 28.98
N PHE A 5 4.74 8.24 28.05
CA PHE A 5 4.45 6.81 28.05
C PHE A 5 5.75 6.01 27.99
N LYS A 6 6.35 5.76 29.17
CA LYS A 6 7.68 5.14 29.30
C LYS A 6 7.73 3.66 28.89
N SER A 7 6.59 2.97 28.91
CA SER A 7 6.50 1.55 28.57
C SER A 7 6.33 1.27 27.08
N ILE A 8 6.14 2.30 26.22
CA ILE A 8 6.02 2.10 24.78
C ILE A 8 7.39 1.71 24.20
N ARG A 9 7.46 0.51 23.63
CA ARG A 9 8.68 -0.03 23.01
C ARG A 9 8.76 0.21 21.51
N PHE A 10 7.62 0.21 20.82
CA PHE A 10 7.50 0.42 19.39
C PHE A 10 6.11 0.96 19.05
N GLY A 11 6.01 1.70 17.95
CA GLY A 11 4.75 2.10 17.34
C GLY A 11 4.62 1.47 15.95
N ILE A 12 3.42 1.06 15.59
CA ILE A 12 3.09 0.56 14.26
C ILE A 12 2.09 1.54 13.66
N MET A 13 2.39 2.08 12.48
CA MET A 13 1.45 2.91 11.72
C MET A 13 0.65 1.99 10.80
N VAL A 14 -0.67 2.05 10.91
CA VAL A 14 -1.61 1.32 10.05
C VAL A 14 -2.59 2.33 9.47
N GLY A 15 -2.85 2.24 8.18
CA GLY A 15 -3.77 3.13 7.50
C GLY A 15 -4.07 2.64 6.09
N ILE A 16 -4.95 3.35 5.41
CA ILE A 16 -5.23 3.14 3.99
C ILE A 16 -4.34 4.06 3.15
N GLY A 17 -4.00 3.63 1.95
CA GLY A 17 -3.20 4.41 1.00
C GLY A 17 -3.65 4.17 -0.43
N GLY A 18 -3.26 5.06 -1.33
CA GLY A 18 -3.42 4.87 -2.76
C GLY A 18 -2.31 3.98 -3.32
N GLY A 19 -2.65 3.08 -4.24
CA GLY A 19 -1.68 2.27 -4.97
C GLY A 19 -1.30 2.94 -6.29
N VAL A 20 0.00 3.05 -6.57
CA VAL A 20 0.52 3.37 -7.90
C VAL A 20 1.06 2.08 -8.49
N THR A 21 0.36 1.53 -9.48
CA THR A 21 0.65 0.20 -10.00
C THR A 21 1.64 0.31 -11.16
N GLY A 22 2.79 -0.32 -11.01
CA GLY A 22 3.84 -0.39 -12.04
C GLY A 22 4.10 -1.84 -12.43
N ALA A 23 5.32 -2.31 -12.18
CA ALA A 23 5.69 -3.72 -12.39
C ALA A 23 4.96 -4.69 -11.44
N GLU A 24 4.63 -4.23 -10.22
CA GLU A 24 3.89 -5.02 -9.24
C GLU A 24 2.38 -4.86 -9.42
N ASP A 25 1.66 -5.97 -9.46
CA ASP A 25 0.20 -6.01 -9.57
C ASP A 25 -0.47 -5.78 -8.20
N ILE A 26 -0.36 -4.55 -7.71
CA ILE A 26 -1.03 -4.09 -6.49
C ILE A 26 -2.51 -3.83 -6.81
N ARG A 27 -3.40 -4.38 -5.98
CA ARG A 27 -4.86 -4.31 -6.15
C ARG A 27 -5.57 -3.72 -4.95
N LEU A 28 -6.80 -3.25 -5.16
CA LEU A 28 -7.63 -2.74 -4.07
C LEU A 28 -7.90 -3.85 -3.04
N GLY A 29 -7.60 -3.54 -1.78
CA GLY A 29 -7.72 -4.47 -0.65
C GLY A 29 -6.43 -5.25 -0.33
N ASP A 30 -5.38 -5.13 -1.14
CA ASP A 30 -4.07 -5.69 -0.81
C ASP A 30 -3.45 -5.00 0.41
N VAL A 31 -2.59 -5.73 1.10
CA VAL A 31 -1.83 -5.24 2.25
C VAL A 31 -0.41 -4.93 1.80
N VAL A 32 0.12 -3.76 2.20
CA VAL A 32 1.51 -3.39 1.94
C VAL A 32 2.23 -3.24 3.28
N VAL A 33 3.35 -3.94 3.44
CA VAL A 33 4.21 -3.88 4.61
C VAL A 33 5.49 -3.16 4.25
N SER A 34 5.77 -2.05 4.94
CA SER A 34 7.01 -1.30 4.72
C SER A 34 8.23 -2.16 5.04
N GLN A 35 9.14 -2.29 4.10
CA GLN A 35 10.39 -3.02 4.29
C GLN A 35 11.56 -2.17 3.77
N PRO A 36 12.65 -2.02 4.55
CA PRO A 36 13.86 -1.36 4.08
C PRO A 36 14.37 -1.99 2.78
N GLN A 37 14.76 -1.15 1.82
CA GLN A 37 15.29 -1.57 0.54
C GLN A 37 16.35 -0.59 0.08
N ALA A 38 17.50 -1.10 -0.34
CA ALA A 38 18.66 -0.30 -0.73
C ALA A 38 18.99 0.78 0.32
N THR A 39 18.87 2.05 -0.05
CA THR A 39 19.19 3.20 0.82
C THR A 39 17.98 3.71 1.61
N HIS A 40 16.80 3.12 1.46
CA HIS A 40 15.56 3.60 2.08
C HIS A 40 15.18 2.76 3.29
N GLY A 41 14.80 3.41 4.40
CA GLY A 41 14.37 2.72 5.62
C GLY A 41 13.00 2.04 5.55
N GLY A 42 12.39 1.95 4.36
CA GLY A 42 11.11 1.31 4.12
C GLY A 42 9.95 2.28 3.95
N VAL A 43 10.13 3.55 4.31
CA VAL A 43 9.21 4.63 3.96
C VAL A 43 9.99 5.82 3.42
N VAL A 44 9.54 6.35 2.29
CA VAL A 44 10.14 7.50 1.60
C VAL A 44 9.11 8.62 1.56
N GLN A 45 9.51 9.82 2.00
CA GLN A 45 8.64 10.98 1.93
C GLN A 45 8.80 11.63 0.55
N TYR A 46 7.85 11.39 -0.35
CA TYR A 46 8.04 11.70 -1.78
C TYR A 46 7.97 13.20 -2.08
N ASP A 47 7.27 13.98 -1.26
CA ASP A 47 7.07 15.42 -1.42
C ASP A 47 7.94 16.26 -0.47
N SER A 48 8.87 15.64 0.25
CA SER A 48 9.83 16.32 1.12
C SER A 48 11.24 16.28 0.56
N GLY A 49 11.78 17.47 0.36
CA GLY A 49 13.02 17.68 -0.36
C GLY A 49 13.40 19.15 -0.40
N LYS A 50 14.48 19.44 -1.11
CA LYS A 50 15.00 20.77 -1.33
C LYS A 50 14.70 21.19 -2.75
N GLU A 51 14.16 22.39 -2.93
CA GLU A 51 14.12 23.02 -4.23
C GLU A 51 15.53 23.50 -4.58
N THR A 52 16.06 23.09 -5.72
CA THR A 52 17.37 23.51 -6.23
C THR A 52 17.21 24.15 -7.60
N PRO A 53 18.19 24.93 -8.10
CA PRO A 53 18.14 25.44 -9.47
C PRO A 53 18.00 24.35 -10.55
N SER A 54 18.41 23.11 -10.24
CA SER A 54 18.23 21.92 -11.09
C SER A 54 16.89 21.17 -10.88
N GLY A 55 16.01 21.69 -10.02
CA GLY A 55 14.71 21.09 -9.68
C GLY A 55 14.61 20.55 -8.26
N PHE A 56 13.53 19.83 -7.98
CA PHE A 56 13.25 19.26 -6.65
C PHE A 56 14.14 18.04 -6.35
N GLN A 57 14.93 18.12 -5.30
CA GLN A 57 15.74 17.01 -4.79
C GLN A 57 15.12 16.43 -3.52
N ARG A 58 14.59 15.21 -3.60
CA ARG A 58 14.04 14.49 -2.45
C ARG A 58 15.14 14.20 -1.42
N THR A 59 14.91 14.56 -0.16
CA THR A 59 15.84 14.32 0.95
C THR A 59 15.23 13.53 2.10
N GLY A 60 13.92 13.25 2.07
CA GLY A 60 13.21 12.59 3.16
C GLY A 60 13.10 11.06 3.02
N SER A 61 13.68 10.32 3.97
CA SER A 61 13.31 8.93 4.26
C SER A 61 13.23 8.74 5.76
N LEU A 62 12.32 7.88 6.21
CA LEU A 62 12.26 7.48 7.61
C LEU A 62 13.35 6.46 7.92
N ASP A 63 13.81 6.45 9.17
CA ASP A 63 14.74 5.44 9.68
C ASP A 63 14.16 4.03 9.53
N SER A 64 15.04 3.05 9.34
CA SER A 64 14.63 1.65 9.31
C SER A 64 13.99 1.21 10.63
N PRO A 65 12.93 0.37 10.60
CA PRO A 65 12.38 -0.23 11.80
C PRO A 65 13.44 -1.01 12.59
N PRO A 66 13.35 -1.06 13.92
CA PRO A 66 14.25 -1.87 14.74
C PRO A 66 14.31 -3.33 14.29
N ARG A 67 15.48 -3.98 14.44
CA ARG A 67 15.72 -5.37 14.01
C ARG A 67 14.66 -6.37 14.49
N ILE A 68 14.10 -6.17 15.69
CA ILE A 68 13.04 -7.04 16.22
C ILE A 68 11.78 -7.05 15.34
N LEU A 69 11.38 -5.89 14.79
CA LEU A 69 10.24 -5.78 13.90
C LEU A 69 10.55 -6.38 12.52
N LEU A 70 11.77 -6.14 12.00
CA LEU A 70 12.22 -6.75 10.75
C LEU A 70 12.24 -8.29 10.84
N SER A 71 12.74 -8.85 11.95
CA SER A 71 12.69 -10.29 12.21
C SER A 71 11.25 -10.82 12.31
N ALA A 72 10.32 -10.04 12.87
CA ALA A 72 8.92 -10.41 12.92
C ALA A 72 8.30 -10.47 11.51
N VAL A 73 8.59 -9.49 10.65
CA VAL A 73 8.16 -9.49 9.23
C VAL A 73 8.70 -10.71 8.49
N THR A 74 9.99 -11.02 8.63
CA THR A 74 10.59 -12.24 8.04
C THR A 74 9.89 -13.50 8.52
N LYS A 75 9.53 -13.58 9.80
CA LYS A 75 8.80 -14.74 10.36
C LYS A 75 7.39 -14.85 9.79
N VAL A 76 6.68 -13.73 9.61
CA VAL A 76 5.34 -13.71 8.98
C VAL A 76 5.43 -14.25 7.56
N ARG A 77 6.37 -13.75 6.75
CA ARG A 77 6.60 -14.21 5.37
C ARG A 77 6.98 -15.69 5.30
N ALA A 78 7.85 -16.15 6.21
CA ALA A 78 8.22 -17.57 6.28
C ALA A 78 7.02 -18.47 6.65
N ASN A 79 6.13 -18.00 7.53
CA ASN A 79 4.91 -18.73 7.88
C ASN A 79 3.93 -18.79 6.70
N GLU A 80 3.82 -17.72 5.92
CA GLU A 80 3.02 -17.69 4.70
C GLU A 80 3.48 -18.73 3.69
N LEU A 81 4.77 -18.77 3.36
CA LEU A 81 5.35 -19.77 2.46
C LEU A 81 5.16 -21.22 2.95
N ARG A 82 5.03 -21.41 4.28
CA ARG A 82 4.83 -22.73 4.90
C ARG A 82 3.34 -23.11 5.04
N GLY A 83 2.42 -22.30 4.53
CA GLY A 83 0.98 -22.51 4.70
C GLY A 83 0.48 -22.34 6.15
N ARG A 84 1.25 -21.64 6.99
CA ARG A 84 0.94 -21.33 8.40
C ARG A 84 0.49 -19.89 8.61
N SER A 85 0.15 -19.19 7.53
CA SER A 85 -0.42 -17.86 7.61
C SER A 85 -1.79 -17.92 8.29
N THR A 86 -2.06 -16.95 9.15
CA THR A 86 -3.37 -16.75 9.75
C THR A 86 -4.19 -15.72 8.97
N LEU A 87 -3.66 -15.16 7.88
CA LEU A 87 -4.31 -14.09 7.11
C LEU A 87 -5.69 -14.50 6.60
N SER A 88 -5.79 -15.67 5.95
CA SER A 88 -7.07 -16.19 5.45
C SER A 88 -8.12 -16.30 6.54
N ARG A 89 -7.75 -16.81 7.72
CA ARG A 89 -8.66 -16.90 8.88
C ARG A 89 -9.17 -15.53 9.33
N HIS A 90 -8.30 -14.52 9.35
CA HIS A 90 -8.72 -13.16 9.70
C HIS A 90 -9.62 -12.57 8.60
N LEU A 91 -9.31 -12.78 7.32
CA LEU A 91 -10.13 -12.31 6.21
C LEU A 91 -11.53 -12.95 6.24
N SER A 92 -11.62 -14.27 6.45
CA SER A 92 -12.92 -14.94 6.58
C SER A 92 -13.77 -14.37 7.73
N SER A 93 -13.14 -13.95 8.83
CA SER A 93 -13.87 -13.30 9.93
C SER A 93 -14.42 -11.91 9.57
N LEU A 94 -13.77 -11.20 8.65
CA LEU A 94 -14.24 -9.92 8.12
C LEU A 94 -15.37 -10.12 7.11
N ASP A 95 -15.29 -11.15 6.27
CA ASP A 95 -16.35 -11.48 5.31
C ASP A 95 -17.66 -11.91 5.98
N CYS A 96 -17.60 -12.56 7.15
CA CYS A 96 -18.78 -12.84 7.97
C CYS A 96 -19.50 -11.57 8.43
N ASN A 97 -18.82 -10.41 8.43
CA ASN A 97 -19.41 -9.13 8.75
C ASN A 97 -19.78 -8.39 7.47
N THR A 98 -21.08 -8.31 7.18
CA THR A 98 -21.60 -7.66 5.96
C THR A 98 -21.21 -6.18 5.84
N ARG A 99 -20.74 -5.52 6.91
CA ARG A 99 -20.20 -4.14 6.84
C ARG A 99 -18.81 -4.07 6.21
N PHE A 100 -18.03 -5.15 6.30
CA PHE A 100 -16.65 -5.22 5.84
C PHE A 100 -16.47 -6.16 4.63
N SER A 101 -17.56 -6.76 4.14
CA SER A 101 -17.53 -7.63 2.97
C SER A 101 -17.01 -6.88 1.73
N ARG A 102 -16.07 -7.53 1.04
CA ARG A 102 -15.46 -7.04 -0.19
C ARG A 102 -16.45 -6.87 -1.34
N GLU A 103 -17.57 -7.60 -1.32
CA GLU A 103 -18.62 -7.47 -2.33
C GLU A 103 -19.19 -6.05 -2.41
N LYS A 104 -19.12 -5.30 -1.31
CA LYS A 104 -19.56 -3.90 -1.23
C LYS A 104 -18.52 -2.88 -1.71
N ALA A 105 -17.27 -3.30 -1.97
CA ALA A 105 -16.20 -2.40 -2.38
C ALA A 105 -16.33 -1.91 -3.84
N GLY A 106 -17.22 -2.54 -4.62
CA GLY A 106 -17.38 -2.23 -6.04
C GLY A 106 -16.31 -2.89 -6.93
N PRO A 107 -16.38 -2.67 -8.26
CA PRO A 107 -15.42 -3.26 -9.19
C PRO A 107 -14.04 -2.62 -9.05
N GLU A 108 -13.00 -3.44 -9.14
CA GLU A 108 -11.65 -2.96 -9.28
C GLU A 108 -11.41 -2.47 -10.71
N ILE A 109 -11.18 -1.16 -10.89
CA ILE A 109 -10.95 -0.55 -12.21
C ILE A 109 -9.57 0.11 -12.19
N LEU A 110 -8.70 -0.31 -13.12
CA LEU A 110 -7.44 0.37 -13.41
C LEU A 110 -7.54 1.07 -14.76
N PHE A 111 -7.04 2.30 -14.82
CA PHE A 111 -6.85 3.04 -16.07
C PHE A 111 -5.35 3.12 -16.44
N HIS A 112 -5.07 3.35 -17.71
CA HIS A 112 -3.69 3.60 -18.15
C HIS A 112 -3.11 4.84 -17.45
N ALA A 113 -1.82 4.79 -17.10
CA ALA A 113 -1.16 5.84 -16.32
C ALA A 113 -1.04 7.20 -17.03
N ASP A 114 -1.17 7.20 -18.37
CA ASP A 114 -1.18 8.38 -19.23
C ASP A 114 -2.58 8.95 -19.46
N TYR A 115 -3.63 8.34 -18.91
CA TYR A 115 -5.00 8.81 -19.07
C TYR A 115 -5.31 9.96 -18.12
N ASP A 116 -5.74 11.09 -18.69
CA ASP A 116 -6.26 12.22 -17.94
C ASP A 116 -7.75 12.01 -17.64
N HIS A 117 -8.06 11.86 -16.36
CA HIS A 117 -9.41 11.59 -15.89
C HIS A 117 -10.31 12.81 -15.98
N ILE A 118 -11.55 12.62 -16.44
CA ILE A 118 -12.56 13.69 -16.38
C ILE A 118 -12.71 14.15 -14.93
N ARG A 119 -12.73 15.46 -14.71
CA ARG A 119 -12.87 16.05 -13.37
C ARG A 119 -14.17 15.55 -12.73
N GLY A 120 -14.03 14.85 -11.60
CA GLY A 120 -15.13 14.35 -10.80
C GLY A 120 -14.61 13.69 -9.52
N HIS A 121 -15.54 13.19 -8.70
CA HIS A 121 -15.22 12.38 -7.52
C HIS A 121 -15.09 10.89 -7.85
N THR A 122 -15.72 10.45 -8.94
CA THR A 122 -15.73 9.07 -9.44
C THR A 122 -15.31 9.03 -10.90
N CYS A 123 -14.94 7.85 -11.37
CA CYS A 123 -14.58 7.61 -12.77
C CYS A 123 -15.76 7.05 -13.60
N ASP A 124 -17.00 7.33 -13.18
CA ASP A 124 -18.19 6.78 -13.85
C ASP A 124 -18.37 7.32 -15.28
N SER A 125 -17.93 8.57 -15.50
CA SER A 125 -17.92 9.21 -16.83
C SER A 125 -16.61 9.01 -17.60
N CYS A 126 -15.61 8.36 -17.02
CA CYS A 126 -14.32 8.14 -17.69
C CYS A 126 -14.45 7.13 -18.84
N ASP A 127 -13.62 7.31 -19.85
CA ASP A 127 -13.62 6.49 -21.07
C ASP A 127 -13.31 5.02 -20.74
N PRO A 128 -14.26 4.08 -20.92
CA PRO A 128 -14.04 2.67 -20.64
C PRO A 128 -12.94 2.03 -21.50
N SER A 129 -12.65 2.57 -22.69
CA SER A 129 -11.60 2.06 -23.58
C SER A 129 -10.19 2.28 -23.03
N ARG A 130 -10.05 3.21 -22.07
CA ARG A 130 -8.78 3.54 -21.41
C ARG A 130 -8.55 2.71 -20.14
N ARG A 131 -9.44 1.75 -19.85
CA ARG A 131 -9.26 0.79 -18.77
C ARG A 131 -8.22 -0.25 -19.16
N SER A 132 -7.26 -0.50 -18.29
CA SER A 132 -6.27 -1.55 -18.48
C SER A 132 -6.92 -2.91 -18.20
N ASN A 133 -6.78 -3.85 -19.15
CA ASN A 133 -7.20 -5.21 -18.93
C ASN A 133 -6.27 -5.89 -17.90
N ARG A 134 -6.85 -6.47 -16.86
CA ARG A 134 -6.13 -7.19 -15.81
C ARG A 134 -6.68 -8.60 -15.71
N GLU A 135 -5.80 -9.58 -15.80
CA GLU A 135 -6.19 -10.97 -15.59
C GLU A 135 -6.78 -11.17 -14.19
N PRO A 136 -7.89 -11.92 -14.05
CA PRO A 136 -8.40 -12.29 -12.74
C PRO A 136 -7.32 -13.00 -11.93
N ARG A 137 -7.21 -12.70 -10.63
CA ARG A 137 -6.41 -13.57 -9.75
C ARG A 137 -7.07 -14.95 -9.73
N GLY A 138 -6.26 -16.01 -9.89
CA GLY A 138 -6.76 -17.39 -10.02
C GLY A 138 -7.66 -17.85 -8.87
N ARG A 139 -7.48 -17.27 -7.68
CA ARG A 139 -8.48 -17.29 -6.60
C ARG A 139 -9.13 -15.91 -6.52
N LYS A 140 -10.45 -15.90 -6.60
CA LYS A 140 -11.33 -14.71 -6.57
C LYS A 140 -11.16 -13.82 -5.31
N GLU A 141 -10.45 -14.31 -4.29
CA GLU A 141 -10.43 -13.78 -2.92
C GLU A 141 -9.02 -13.52 -2.36
N ASP A 142 -7.95 -13.72 -3.13
CA ASP A 142 -6.59 -13.61 -2.57
C ASP A 142 -6.16 -12.14 -2.43
N VAL A 143 -6.32 -11.62 -1.20
CA VAL A 143 -5.60 -10.45 -0.70
C VAL A 143 -4.11 -10.78 -0.72
N ALA A 144 -3.33 -10.01 -1.47
CA ALA A 144 -1.88 -10.18 -1.52
C ALA A 144 -1.19 -9.30 -0.48
N VAL A 145 -0.09 -9.80 0.08
CA VAL A 145 0.80 -9.02 0.94
C VAL A 145 2.05 -8.64 0.16
N HIS A 146 2.23 -7.33 -0.03
CA HIS A 146 3.39 -6.75 -0.70
C HIS A 146 4.40 -6.25 0.32
N TYR A 147 5.69 -6.46 0.06
CA TYR A 147 6.77 -6.03 0.94
C TYR A 147 7.73 -5.12 0.17
N GLY A 148 7.87 -3.88 0.61
CA GLY A 148 8.73 -2.93 -0.10
C GLY A 148 8.72 -1.54 0.50
N THR A 149 9.37 -0.61 -0.19
CA THR A 149 9.39 0.79 0.23
C THR A 149 8.05 1.45 -0.08
N ILE A 150 7.45 2.09 0.92
CA ILE A 150 6.18 2.82 0.79
C ILE A 150 6.46 4.31 0.60
N ALA A 151 5.74 4.95 -0.32
CA ALA A 151 5.75 6.39 -0.47
C ALA A 151 4.74 7.03 0.49
N SER A 152 5.15 8.09 1.19
CA SER A 152 4.30 8.90 2.07
C SER A 152 4.47 10.37 1.72
N GLY A 153 3.41 11.17 1.89
CA GLY A 153 3.44 12.59 1.59
C GLY A 153 2.14 13.27 2.00
N ASN A 154 2.15 14.59 2.00
CA ASN A 154 1.02 15.46 2.31
C ASN A 154 0.31 15.95 1.05
N LYS A 155 0.94 15.84 -0.12
CA LYS A 155 0.31 16.09 -1.41
C LYS A 155 -0.55 14.89 -1.84
N VAL A 156 -1.48 15.12 -2.76
CA VAL A 156 -2.23 14.05 -3.41
C VAL A 156 -1.69 13.92 -4.83
N MET A 157 -1.27 12.71 -5.21
CA MET A 157 -0.94 12.41 -6.60
C MET A 157 -2.24 12.25 -7.38
N ARG A 158 -2.49 13.13 -8.35
CA ARG A 158 -3.66 13.07 -9.23
C ARG A 158 -3.28 13.56 -10.62
N ARG A 159 -3.74 12.85 -11.65
CA ARG A 159 -3.80 13.33 -13.03
C ARG A 159 -5.25 13.69 -13.35
N SER A 160 -5.47 14.85 -13.98
CA SER A 160 -6.76 15.51 -14.15
C SER A 160 -6.92 16.07 -15.54
#